data_AF-A0A4U9VKZ2-F1
#
_entry.id   AF-A0A4U9VKZ2-F1
#
_cell.length_a   1.000
_cell.length_b   1.000
_cell.length_c   1.000
_cell.angle_alpha   90.00
_cell.angle_beta   90.00
_cell.angle_gamma   90.00
#
_symmetry.space_group_name_H-M   'P 1'
#
loop_
_entity.id
_entity.type
_entity.pdbx_description
1 polymer ?
#
loop_
_entity_poly.entity_id
_entity_poly.type
_entity_poly.pdbx_seq_one_letter_code
_entity_poly.pdbx_strand_id
1 'polypeptide(L)'
;MSKNAAVMLILTLLGIAPAHAINAKFAQQLERSGCTQVTEAQGCDIHKTKAENAKAGFGAAPAADTSASPYTGEWVATFPQTGATVATISIDAKDHVLVNGKQVKSKKI
;
A
#
# COMPACT_ATOMS: atom_id res chain seq x y z
N MET A 1 -3.05 14.68 -48.10
CA MET A 1 -2.48 14.09 -46.86
C MET A 1 -3.35 12.91 -46.45
N SER A 2 -3.05 11.66 -46.85
CA SER A 2 -3.92 10.52 -46.52
C SER A 2 -3.26 9.14 -46.50
N LYS A 3 -1.94 9.02 -46.70
CA LYS A 3 -1.25 7.70 -46.74
C LYS A 3 -0.41 7.41 -45.49
N ASN A 4 -0.06 8.44 -44.72
CA ASN A 4 0.87 8.29 -43.58
C ASN A 4 0.15 8.08 -42.24
N ALA A 5 -1.16 8.39 -42.16
CA ALA A 5 -1.95 8.18 -40.94
C ALA A 5 -2.31 6.70 -40.72
N ALA A 6 -2.42 5.91 -41.79
CA ALA A 6 -2.82 4.51 -41.71
C ALA A 6 -1.72 3.59 -41.17
N VAL A 7 -0.44 3.94 -41.36
CA VAL A 7 0.69 3.09 -40.97
C VAL A 7 0.98 3.18 -39.46
N MET A 8 0.68 4.31 -38.82
CA MET A 8 0.92 4.51 -37.38
C MET A 8 -0.12 3.85 -36.46
N LEU A 9 -1.28 3.40 -36.98
CA LEU A 9 -2.32 2.76 -36.17
C LEU A 9 -2.09 1.25 -35.95
N ILE A 10 -1.17 0.63 -36.69
CA ILE A 10 -1.03 -0.83 -36.73
C ILE A 10 0.04 -1.35 -35.75
N LEU A 11 0.96 -0.50 -35.28
CA LEU A 11 2.12 -0.95 -34.48
C LEU A 11 1.86 -1.04 -32.97
N THR A 12 0.69 -0.63 -32.46
CA THR A 12 0.38 -0.65 -31.02
C THR A 12 -0.30 -1.94 -30.55
N LEU A 13 -0.57 -2.89 -31.44
CA LEU A 13 -1.37 -4.09 -31.12
C LEU A 13 -0.58 -5.39 -30.95
N LEU A 14 0.74 -5.32 -30.72
CA LEU A 14 1.54 -6.51 -30.39
C LEU A 14 2.07 -6.45 -28.96
N GLY A 15 1.37 -7.15 -28.05
CA GLY A 15 2.05 -7.84 -26.97
C GLY A 15 1.83 -7.34 -25.54
N ILE A 16 0.58 -7.13 -25.11
CA ILE A 16 0.27 -7.29 -23.68
C ILE A 16 -0.22 -8.73 -23.49
N ALA A 17 0.69 -9.70 -23.60
CA ALA A 17 0.39 -11.01 -23.07
C ALA A 17 0.31 -10.85 -21.54
N PRO A 18 -0.79 -11.24 -20.86
CA PRO A 18 -0.70 -11.48 -19.44
C PRO A 18 0.26 -12.67 -19.27
N ALA A 19 1.53 -12.39 -18.97
CA ALA A 19 2.50 -13.39 -18.55
C ALA A 19 2.18 -13.82 -17.11
N HIS A 20 0.96 -14.29 -16.88
CA HIS A 20 0.50 -14.82 -15.60
C HIS A 20 -0.13 -16.19 -15.80
N ALA A 21 0.60 -17.08 -16.47
CA ALA A 21 0.59 -18.46 -16.00
C ALA A 21 1.44 -18.48 -14.72
N ILE A 22 0.88 -17.99 -13.61
CA ILE A 22 1.42 -18.33 -12.29
C ILE A 22 1.31 -19.85 -12.25
N ASN A 23 2.45 -20.52 -12.44
CA ASN A 23 2.54 -21.96 -12.30
C ASN A 23 1.86 -22.30 -10.96
N ALA A 24 0.87 -23.19 -10.96
CA ALA A 24 0.16 -23.56 -9.72
C ALA A 24 1.15 -23.97 -8.62
N LYS A 25 2.29 -24.55 -9.02
CA LYS A 25 3.42 -24.86 -8.14
C LYS A 25 4.06 -23.62 -7.51
N PHE A 26 4.20 -22.53 -8.24
CA PHE A 26 4.75 -21.26 -7.73
C PHE A 26 3.80 -20.61 -6.73
N ALA A 27 2.49 -20.61 -7.02
CA ALA A 27 1.49 -20.15 -6.05
C ALA A 27 1.55 -20.95 -4.74
N GLN A 28 1.65 -22.28 -4.84
CA GLN A 28 1.83 -23.15 -3.68
C GLN A 28 3.15 -22.89 -2.93
N GLN A 29 4.23 -22.55 -3.64
CA GLN A 29 5.50 -22.19 -3.02
C GLN A 29 5.42 -20.87 -2.25
N LEU A 30 4.76 -19.86 -2.81
CA LEU A 30 4.49 -18.59 -2.13
C LEU A 30 3.66 -18.81 -0.85
N GLU A 31 2.59 -19.61 -0.94
CA GLU A 31 1.75 -19.93 0.21
C GLU A 31 2.52 -20.68 1.31
N ARG A 32 3.31 -21.70 0.94
CA ARG A 32 4.13 -22.48 1.88
C ARG A 32 5.22 -21.65 2.56
N SER A 33 5.85 -20.76 1.80
CA SER A 33 6.92 -19.88 2.29
C SER A 33 6.40 -18.64 3.02
N GLY A 34 5.10 -18.34 2.91
CA GLY A 34 4.51 -17.12 3.44
C GLY A 34 4.89 -15.85 2.67
N CYS A 35 5.55 -15.99 1.51
CA CYS A 35 5.92 -14.89 0.64
C CYS A 35 4.75 -14.51 -0.28
N THR A 36 4.70 -13.24 -0.67
CA THR A 36 3.95 -12.73 -1.81
C THR A 36 4.89 -12.45 -2.97
N GLN A 37 4.35 -12.26 -4.19
CA GLN A 37 5.18 -11.86 -5.34
C GLN A 37 5.96 -10.55 -5.08
N VAL A 38 5.38 -9.60 -4.33
CA VAL A 38 6.04 -8.34 -4.00
C VAL A 38 7.18 -8.58 -3.01
N THR A 39 6.94 -9.36 -1.94
CA THR A 39 7.95 -9.59 -0.91
C THR A 39 9.07 -10.51 -1.39
N GLU A 40 8.82 -11.39 -2.36
CA GLU A 40 9.85 -12.22 -3.01
C GLU A 40 10.87 -11.33 -3.72
N ALA A 41 10.41 -10.36 -4.52
CA ALA A 41 11.28 -9.35 -5.13
C ALA A 41 12.04 -8.48 -4.11
N GLN A 42 11.54 -8.40 -2.87
CA GLN A 42 12.17 -7.66 -1.76
C GLN A 42 13.11 -8.52 -0.89
N GLY A 43 13.27 -9.81 -1.20
CA GLY A 43 14.19 -10.72 -0.51
C GLY A 43 13.53 -11.80 0.36
N CYS A 44 12.21 -11.98 0.31
CA CYS A 44 11.54 -13.13 0.91
C CYS A 44 11.88 -14.40 0.13
N ASP A 45 12.44 -15.40 0.80
CA ASP A 45 12.94 -16.62 0.16
C ASP A 45 11.85 -17.70 0.07
N ILE A 46 11.40 -18.02 -1.14
CA ILE A 46 10.36 -19.02 -1.40
C ILE A 46 10.76 -20.46 -1.06
N HIS A 47 12.05 -20.71 -0.83
CA HIS A 47 12.58 -22.00 -0.41
C HIS A 47 12.59 -22.18 1.11
N LYS A 48 12.45 -21.10 1.88
CA LYS A 48 12.36 -21.14 3.34
C LYS A 48 10.95 -21.42 3.83
N THR A 49 10.84 -21.85 5.08
CA THR A 49 9.55 -21.98 5.73
C THR A 49 8.96 -20.62 6.07
N LYS A 50 7.63 -20.56 6.19
CA LYS A 50 6.92 -19.37 6.67
C LYS A 50 7.46 -18.82 7.99
N ALA A 51 7.88 -19.68 8.91
CA ALA A 51 8.42 -19.25 10.21
C ALA A 51 9.81 -18.60 10.07
N GLU A 52 10.67 -19.13 9.20
CA GLU A 52 11.99 -18.57 8.94
C GLU A 52 11.91 -17.22 8.22
N ASN A 53 11.00 -17.10 7.24
CA ASN A 53 10.73 -15.83 6.59
C ASN A 53 10.13 -14.82 7.57
N ALA A 54 9.21 -15.25 8.43
CA ALA A 54 8.64 -14.39 9.47
C ALA A 54 9.72 -13.86 10.43
N LYS A 55 10.67 -14.72 10.82
CA LYS A 55 11.83 -14.32 11.63
C LYS A 55 12.73 -13.33 10.90
N ALA A 56 12.81 -13.41 9.57
CA ALA A 56 13.52 -12.46 8.72
C ALA A 56 12.71 -11.18 8.42
N GLY A 57 11.52 -11.00 9.01
CA GLY A 57 10.66 -9.83 8.81
C GLY A 57 9.75 -9.93 7.59
N PHE A 58 9.67 -11.10 6.95
CA PHE A 58 8.82 -11.35 5.79
C PHE A 58 7.66 -12.29 6.13
N GLY A 59 6.43 -11.89 5.81
CA GLY A 59 5.24 -12.71 6.04
C GLY A 59 4.21 -11.95 6.84
N ALA A 60 2.98 -11.95 6.30
CA ALA A 60 1.83 -11.16 6.74
C ALA A 60 2.24 -9.79 7.31
N ALA A 61 2.22 -8.77 6.45
CA ALA A 61 1.93 -7.42 6.92
C ALA A 61 0.84 -7.55 8.01
N PRO A 62 0.99 -6.90 9.18
CA PRO A 62 -0.09 -6.91 10.16
C PRO A 62 -1.33 -6.57 9.35
N ALA A 63 -2.36 -7.43 9.42
CA ALA A 63 -3.63 -7.13 8.79
C ALA A 63 -3.88 -5.69 9.20
N ALA A 64 -3.79 -4.76 8.24
CA ALA A 64 -4.02 -3.36 8.56
C ALA A 64 -5.40 -3.41 9.18
N ASP A 65 -5.48 -3.08 10.47
CA ASP A 65 -6.73 -3.00 11.19
C ASP A 65 -7.56 -2.04 10.34
N THR A 66 -8.41 -2.60 9.49
CA THR A 66 -9.21 -1.86 8.51
C THR A 66 -10.35 -1.13 9.24
N SER A 67 -10.41 -1.33 10.55
CA SER A 67 -11.19 -0.66 11.56
C SER A 67 -10.50 0.58 12.16
N ALA A 68 -9.23 0.84 11.87
CA ALA A 68 -8.59 2.11 12.22
C ALA A 68 -8.94 3.17 11.16
N SER A 69 -9.34 4.36 11.60
CA SER A 69 -9.53 5.50 10.71
C SER A 69 -8.27 5.75 9.87
N PRO A 70 -8.37 6.01 8.55
CA PRO A 70 -7.19 6.37 7.73
C PRO A 70 -6.54 7.67 8.19
N TYR A 71 -7.21 8.44 9.05
CA TYR A 71 -6.72 9.69 9.62
C TYR A 71 -6.10 9.51 11.01
N THR A 72 -6.08 8.28 11.55
CA THR A 72 -5.53 7.98 12.87
C THR A 72 -4.07 8.44 12.94
N GLY A 73 -3.74 9.24 13.95
CA GLY A 73 -2.38 9.75 14.14
C GLY A 73 -2.32 11.14 14.75
N GLU A 74 -1.10 11.64 14.89
CA GLU A 74 -0.81 13.02 15.29
C GLU A 74 -0.49 13.88 14.07
N TRP A 75 -1.05 15.08 14.07
CA TRP A 75 -0.93 16.05 12.99
C TRP A 75 -0.57 17.41 13.57
N VAL A 76 0.25 18.16 12.84
CA VAL A 76 0.63 19.53 13.22
C VAL A 76 0.13 20.47 12.14
N ALA A 77 -0.78 21.36 12.50
CA ALA A 77 -1.20 22.45 11.64
C ALA A 77 -0.16 23.57 11.75
N THR A 78 0.48 23.91 10.63
CA THR A 78 1.47 24.99 10.56
C THR A 78 0.99 26.12 9.66
N PHE A 79 1.42 27.34 9.97
CA PHE A 79 1.16 28.50 9.12
C PHE A 79 2.15 28.49 7.94
N PRO A 80 1.70 28.42 6.67
CA PRO A 80 2.59 28.12 5.55
C PRO A 80 3.66 29.20 5.31
N GLN A 81 3.40 30.45 5.69
CA GLN A 81 4.34 31.55 5.48
C GLN A 81 5.42 31.65 6.57
N THR A 82 5.15 31.18 7.79
CA THR A 82 6.04 31.34 8.95
C THR A 82 6.52 30.02 9.54
N GLY A 83 5.90 28.89 9.17
CA GLY A 83 6.13 27.57 9.77
C GLY A 83 5.63 27.45 11.21
N ALA A 84 5.01 28.49 11.77
CA ALA A 84 4.55 28.49 13.15
C ALA A 84 3.45 27.44 13.36
N THR A 85 3.57 26.65 14.42
CA THR A 85 2.52 25.70 14.82
C THR A 85 1.28 26.46 15.28
N VAL A 86 0.16 26.21 14.61
CA VAL A 86 -1.15 26.78 14.92
C VAL A 86 -1.96 25.83 15.81
N ALA A 87 -1.80 24.52 15.61
CA ALA A 87 -2.44 23.51 16.45
C ALA A 87 -1.75 22.14 16.35
N THR A 88 -1.88 21.34 17.41
CA THR A 88 -1.68 19.90 17.37
C THR A 88 -3.03 19.20 17.30
N ILE A 89 -3.17 18.24 16.41
CA ILE A 89 -4.40 17.51 16.17
C ILE A 89 -4.10 16.03 16.38
N SER A 90 -4.89 15.35 17.19
CA SER A 90 -4.81 13.91 17.39
C SER A 90 -6.13 13.28 17.00
N ILE A 91 -6.07 12.24 16.18
CA ILE A 91 -7.23 11.47 15.73
C ILE A 91 -7.05 10.03 16.21
N ASP A 92 -8.01 9.53 16.99
CA ASP A 92 -7.99 8.15 17.46
C ASP A 92 -8.58 7.17 16.43
N ALA A 93 -8.45 5.87 16.69
CA ALA A 93 -8.98 4.83 15.82
C ALA A 93 -10.52 4.86 15.67
N LYS A 94 -11.23 5.63 16.51
CA LYS A 94 -12.69 5.79 16.52
C LYS A 94 -13.14 7.13 15.90
N ASP A 95 -12.25 7.83 15.19
CA ASP A 95 -12.50 9.15 14.59
C ASP A 95 -12.78 10.29 15.62
N HIS A 96 -12.40 10.12 16.89
CA HIS A 96 -12.42 11.23 17.84
C HIS A 96 -11.24 12.16 17.56
N VAL A 97 -11.56 13.45 17.45
CA VAL A 97 -10.56 14.48 17.15
C VAL A 97 -10.30 15.31 18.39
N LEU A 98 -9.02 15.45 18.75
CA LEU A 98 -8.54 16.36 19.76
C LEU A 98 -7.74 17.47 19.09
N VAL A 99 -8.00 18.72 19.45
CA VAL A 99 -7.22 19.89 19.02
C VAL A 99 -6.60 20.52 20.25
N ASN A 100 -5.27 20.60 20.29
CA ASN A 100 -4.49 21.06 21.44
C ASN A 100 -4.89 20.34 22.75
N GLY A 101 -5.14 19.03 22.66
CA GLY A 101 -5.57 18.19 23.79
C GLY A 101 -7.06 18.31 24.16
N LYS A 102 -7.84 19.15 23.47
CA LYS A 102 -9.28 19.31 23.72
C LYS A 102 -10.11 18.59 22.66
N GLN A 103 -10.97 17.67 23.07
CA GLN A 103 -11.85 16.94 22.16
C GLN A 103 -12.86 17.89 21.49
N VAL A 104 -13.02 17.76 20.17
CA VAL A 104 -13.98 18.53 19.37
C VAL A 104 -15.05 17.61 18.79
N LYS A 105 -16.23 18.17 18.48
CA LYS A 105 -17.26 17.43 17.74
C LYS A 105 -16.80 17.24 16.30
N SER A 106 -16.55 16.00 15.90
CA SER A 106 -16.24 15.61 14.53
C SER A 106 -17.42 14.84 13.92
N LYS A 107 -17.64 15.00 12.61
CA LYS A 107 -18.57 14.19 11.83
C LYS A 107 -17.85 13.71 10.57
N LYS A 108 -17.88 12.40 10.33
CA LYS A 108 -17.43 11.80 9.08
C LYS A 108 -18.43 12.19 7.97
N ILE A 109 -17.92 12.81 6.91
CA ILE A 109 -18.66 13.20 5.71
C ILE A 109 -18.50 12.15 4.62
#